data_AF-A0A6A7WCS8-F1
#
_entry.id   AF-A0A6A7WCS8-F1
#
_cell.length_a   1.000
_cell.length_b   1.000
_cell.length_c   1.000
_cell.angle_alpha   90.00
_cell.angle_beta   90.00
_cell.angle_gamma   90.00
#
_symmetry.space_group_name_H-M   'P 1'
#
loop_
_entity.id
_entity.type
_entity.pdbx_description
1 polymer ?
#
loop_
_entity_poly.entity_id
_entity_poly.type
_entity_poly.pdbx_seq_one_letter_code
_entity_poly.pdbx_strand_id
1 'polypeptide(L)'
;MKKFIYSCLFLAMAAITFSSCEDVPAPYNMPTEDESQKVLPSGTGTAADPFNVAGAVKYIEDGGSESELKYVKGKVVSVEQGSFDANYGSLKYYISDDGTPTNQFYVYNGYAGPNRTKFSGEDALKQGDEVVICGNLVVYSGTKEFQIGNYIVSLNGVGGATTPDTPTDGYINETFSKNFGTFTLKNIKGTPWVIDSYGYAKATGYENVSKVITPSESYLVSKAIDLSTSKGATLKFSYILRYATFNGVPTEGVKNQVLITENYTGDPTTTKWTDITGTLTEGTDWKTWSTYTYDLTPYKGKKDIVIALHYACEAKSGTWQIKELTVKEGTPTVEPGTPDTPSTTEGISVNGLTVTLTNSGATAGESLKVEDLSTLKLDANPTEFTLSDGTIFKLDSNGNKTKPAYNEKAKELRIYANNIMTITGSKNIAKIILTCTHDNNKNTDCVGNETATINFSGKTATYTNVFTGTTGGGVQLRIKSIEIVYAK
;
A
#
# COMPACT_ATOMS: atom_id res chain seq x y z
N MET A 1 6.78 -79.78 -28.27
CA MET A 1 6.93 -79.52 -26.82
C MET A 1 5.53 -79.64 -26.18
N LYS A 2 5.15 -80.88 -25.81
CA LYS A 2 4.65 -81.34 -24.48
C LYS A 2 3.42 -80.55 -23.97
N LYS A 3 2.17 -81.00 -24.24
CA LYS A 3 1.30 -81.96 -23.49
C LYS A 3 0.72 -81.32 -22.20
N PHE A 4 -0.51 -81.49 -21.69
CA PHE A 4 -1.78 -82.16 -22.04
C PHE A 4 -2.82 -81.81 -20.90
N ILE A 5 -4.10 -81.61 -21.25
CA ILE A 5 -5.40 -82.10 -20.66
C ILE A 5 -5.77 -81.94 -19.16
N TYR A 6 -7.10 -81.81 -18.96
CA TYR A 6 -8.02 -82.23 -17.86
C TYR A 6 -8.40 -81.12 -16.86
N SER A 7 -9.67 -80.68 -16.73
CA SER A 7 -10.94 -81.37 -16.34
C SER A 7 -11.10 -81.59 -14.84
N CYS A 8 -12.37 -81.54 -14.40
CA CYS A 8 -12.95 -81.94 -13.11
C CYS A 8 -13.10 -80.80 -12.08
N LEU A 9 -14.32 -80.28 -11.88
CA LEU A 9 -15.46 -80.80 -11.09
C LEU A 9 -15.36 -80.44 -9.59
N PHE A 10 -16.40 -79.75 -9.13
CA PHE A 10 -17.12 -79.89 -7.85
C PHE A 10 -16.35 -80.32 -6.59
N LEU A 11 -16.48 -79.59 -5.48
CA LEU A 11 -17.53 -79.82 -4.46
C LEU A 11 -17.36 -78.85 -3.27
N ALA A 12 -18.49 -78.60 -2.62
CA ALA A 12 -18.74 -77.74 -1.47
C ALA A 12 -17.96 -78.10 -0.19
N MET A 13 -17.85 -77.12 0.72
CA MET A 13 -17.88 -77.40 2.16
C MET A 13 -18.51 -76.24 2.93
N ALA A 14 -19.28 -76.62 3.93
CA ALA A 14 -20.26 -75.84 4.66
C ALA A 14 -19.67 -74.76 5.58
N ALA A 15 -20.46 -73.70 5.75
CA ALA A 15 -20.33 -72.75 6.85
C ALA A 15 -20.61 -73.49 8.17
N ILE A 16 -19.61 -73.52 9.05
CA ILE A 16 -19.77 -73.94 10.44
C ILE A 16 -20.06 -72.67 11.25
N THR A 17 -21.30 -72.54 11.71
CA THR A 17 -21.68 -71.62 12.76
C THR A 17 -21.17 -72.13 14.10
N PHE A 18 -20.31 -71.38 14.78
CA PHE A 18 -20.15 -71.47 16.23
C PHE A 18 -20.55 -70.14 16.86
N SER A 19 -21.68 -70.17 17.55
CA SER A 19 -21.98 -69.28 18.67
C SER A 19 -21.15 -69.73 19.87
N SER A 20 -20.36 -68.82 20.45
CA SER A 20 -19.85 -68.97 21.83
C SER A 20 -20.10 -67.67 22.59
N CYS A 21 -20.97 -67.75 23.59
CA CYS A 21 -21.06 -66.81 24.70
C CYS A 21 -19.92 -67.03 25.70
N GLU A 22 -19.79 -66.06 26.59
CA GLU A 22 -19.21 -66.10 27.95
C GLU A 22 -17.79 -65.50 28.12
N ASP A 23 -17.83 -64.20 28.43
CA ASP A 23 -17.24 -63.61 29.64
C ASP A 23 -15.76 -63.95 29.92
N VAL A 24 -14.88 -63.23 29.23
CA VAL A 24 -13.47 -63.11 29.60
C VAL A 24 -13.30 -61.74 30.28
N PRO A 25 -12.89 -61.69 31.56
CA PRO A 25 -12.53 -60.43 32.21
C PRO A 25 -11.39 -59.79 31.43
N ALA A 26 -11.53 -58.52 31.04
CA ALA A 26 -10.48 -57.79 30.35
C ALA A 26 -9.17 -57.87 31.15
N PRO A 27 -8.08 -58.45 30.60
CA PRO A 27 -6.83 -58.49 31.32
C PRO A 27 -6.15 -57.12 31.20
N TYR A 28 -5.94 -56.52 32.35
CA TYR A 28 -4.88 -55.55 32.69
C TYR A 28 -4.86 -54.21 31.94
N ASN A 29 -4.91 -53.14 32.75
CA ASN A 29 -4.47 -51.78 32.41
C ASN A 29 -3.20 -51.83 31.56
N MET A 30 -3.32 -51.55 30.26
CA MET A 30 -2.20 -51.03 29.49
C MET A 30 -1.93 -49.60 29.99
N PRO A 31 -0.65 -49.21 30.19
CA PRO A 31 -0.33 -47.81 30.43
C PRO A 31 -0.91 -47.03 29.25
N THR A 32 -1.74 -46.04 29.54
CA THR A 32 -2.19 -45.05 28.56
C THR A 32 -0.92 -44.53 27.88
N GLU A 33 -0.69 -44.94 26.63
CA GLU A 33 0.12 -44.12 25.74
C GLU A 33 -0.49 -42.74 25.81
N ASP A 34 0.35 -41.75 26.09
CA ASP A 34 -0.01 -40.35 26.08
C ASP A 34 -0.57 -40.07 24.68
N GLU A 35 -1.90 -40.14 24.54
CA GLU A 35 -2.60 -39.75 23.33
C GLU A 35 -2.33 -38.26 23.17
N SER A 36 -1.23 -37.94 22.50
CA SER A 36 -0.97 -36.62 21.94
C SER A 36 -2.29 -36.20 21.28
N GLN A 37 -2.93 -35.16 21.81
CA GLN A 37 -4.24 -34.72 21.34
C GLN A 37 -4.20 -34.58 19.82
N LYS A 38 -4.81 -35.54 19.11
CA LYS A 38 -4.86 -35.52 17.65
C LYS A 38 -5.80 -34.39 17.26
N VAL A 39 -5.23 -33.25 16.83
CA VAL A 39 -6.03 -32.12 16.35
C VAL A 39 -6.83 -32.56 15.13
N LEU A 40 -8.16 -32.40 15.19
CA LEU A 40 -9.05 -32.79 14.10
C LEU A 40 -9.03 -31.75 12.97
N PRO A 41 -9.11 -32.18 11.70
CA PRO A 41 -9.33 -31.28 10.57
C PRO A 41 -10.57 -30.39 10.76
N SER A 42 -10.45 -29.09 10.52
CA SER A 42 -11.53 -28.12 10.63
C SER A 42 -11.40 -27.01 9.57
N GLY A 43 -12.50 -26.29 9.37
CA GLY A 43 -12.61 -25.22 8.37
C GLY A 43 -12.92 -25.70 6.96
N THR A 44 -13.34 -24.77 6.10
CA THR A 44 -13.66 -25.00 4.68
C THR A 44 -12.58 -24.47 3.74
N GLY A 45 -11.54 -23.83 4.28
CA GLY A 45 -10.44 -23.27 3.51
C GLY A 45 -10.79 -21.97 2.81
N THR A 46 -11.93 -21.37 3.16
CA THR A 46 -12.37 -20.06 2.68
C THR A 46 -11.80 -18.95 3.55
N ALA A 47 -11.88 -17.70 3.10
CA ALA A 47 -11.44 -16.56 3.90
C ALA A 47 -12.19 -16.48 5.25
N ALA A 48 -13.52 -16.62 5.20
CA ALA A 48 -14.39 -16.54 6.38
C ALA A 48 -14.25 -17.74 7.33
N ASP A 49 -13.82 -18.88 6.79
CA ASP A 49 -13.66 -20.13 7.53
C ASP A 49 -12.39 -20.88 7.04
N PRO A 50 -11.19 -20.40 7.46
CA PRO A 50 -9.92 -20.99 7.07
C PRO A 50 -9.79 -22.42 7.56
N PHE A 51 -9.10 -23.26 6.80
CA PHE A 51 -8.65 -24.55 7.31
C PHE A 51 -7.77 -24.34 8.54
N ASN A 52 -7.80 -25.26 9.49
CA ASN A 52 -6.64 -25.45 10.37
C ASN A 52 -5.56 -26.27 9.63
N VAL A 53 -4.39 -26.50 10.23
CA VAL A 53 -3.30 -27.20 9.54
C VAL A 53 -3.68 -28.64 9.19
N ALA A 54 -4.32 -29.36 10.12
CA ALA A 54 -4.89 -30.68 9.84
C ALA A 54 -5.91 -30.68 8.68
N GLY A 55 -6.71 -29.61 8.54
CA GLY A 55 -7.64 -29.38 7.43
C GLY A 55 -6.94 -29.22 6.08
N ALA A 56 -5.86 -28.44 6.04
CA ALA A 56 -5.06 -28.25 4.84
C ALA A 56 -4.41 -29.56 4.38
N VAL A 57 -3.85 -30.34 5.32
CA VAL A 57 -3.28 -31.66 5.03
C VAL A 57 -4.34 -32.60 4.48
N LYS A 58 -5.53 -32.65 5.10
CA LYS A 58 -6.64 -33.47 4.63
C LYS A 58 -7.11 -33.08 3.23
N TYR A 59 -7.22 -31.78 2.94
CA TYR A 59 -7.61 -31.28 1.61
C TYR A 59 -6.65 -31.78 0.52
N ILE A 60 -5.34 -31.79 0.79
CA ILE A 60 -4.34 -32.34 -0.14
C ILE A 60 -4.50 -33.86 -0.29
N GLU A 61 -4.65 -34.59 0.82
CA GLU A 61 -4.79 -36.05 0.80
C GLU A 61 -6.05 -36.53 0.07
N ASP A 62 -7.13 -35.75 0.14
CA ASP A 62 -8.38 -36.01 -0.57
C ASP A 62 -8.29 -35.61 -2.07
N GLY A 63 -7.14 -35.14 -2.56
CA GLY A 63 -6.92 -34.77 -3.97
C GLY A 63 -7.42 -33.37 -4.33
N GLY A 64 -7.39 -32.44 -3.39
CA GLY A 64 -7.78 -31.05 -3.58
C GLY A 64 -7.03 -30.36 -4.74
N SER A 65 -7.67 -29.35 -5.35
CA SER A 65 -7.08 -28.57 -6.43
C SER A 65 -5.85 -27.79 -5.98
N GLU A 66 -4.72 -27.98 -6.67
CA GLU A 66 -3.50 -27.20 -6.50
C GLU A 66 -3.63 -25.78 -7.09
N SER A 67 -4.61 -25.55 -7.96
CA SER A 67 -4.83 -24.24 -8.61
C SER A 67 -5.79 -23.33 -7.82
N GLU A 68 -6.49 -23.88 -6.83
CA GLU A 68 -7.40 -23.12 -5.98
C GLU A 68 -6.69 -22.60 -4.74
N LEU A 69 -6.89 -21.32 -4.44
CA LEU A 69 -6.32 -20.70 -3.24
C LEU A 69 -7.13 -21.12 -2.02
N LYS A 70 -6.42 -21.51 -0.97
CA LYS A 70 -7.01 -21.83 0.33
C LYS A 70 -6.44 -20.94 1.41
N TYR A 71 -7.22 -20.77 2.46
CA TYR A 71 -6.85 -20.07 3.67
C TYR A 71 -6.55 -21.09 4.74
N VAL A 72 -5.38 -21.00 5.37
CA VAL A 72 -4.95 -21.91 6.45
C VAL A 72 -4.54 -21.10 7.66
N LYS A 73 -5.16 -21.39 8.79
CA LYS A 73 -4.83 -20.88 10.12
C LYS A 73 -3.87 -21.84 10.82
N GLY A 74 -2.84 -21.30 11.45
CA GLY A 74 -1.90 -22.08 12.26
C GLY A 74 -1.05 -21.19 13.16
N LYS A 75 -0.20 -21.82 13.97
CA LYS A 75 0.81 -21.18 14.80
C LYS A 75 2.19 -21.42 14.21
N VAL A 76 3.01 -20.38 14.11
CA VAL A 76 4.39 -20.48 13.65
C VAL A 76 5.17 -21.39 14.61
N VAL A 77 5.80 -22.43 14.07
CA VAL A 77 6.67 -23.36 14.80
C VAL A 77 8.10 -22.85 14.77
N SER A 78 8.59 -22.52 13.58
CA SER A 78 9.95 -22.04 13.36
C SER A 78 10.07 -21.29 12.04
N VAL A 79 10.97 -20.30 12.00
CA VAL A 79 11.42 -19.64 10.76
C VAL A 79 12.75 -20.29 10.37
N GLU A 80 12.90 -20.65 9.09
CA GLU A 80 14.12 -21.28 8.58
C GLU A 80 15.25 -20.23 8.56
N GLN A 81 16.30 -20.50 9.34
CA GLN A 81 17.44 -19.57 9.49
C GLN A 81 18.14 -19.35 8.15
N GLY A 82 18.41 -18.09 7.82
CA GLY A 82 19.02 -17.70 6.55
C GLY A 82 18.04 -17.73 5.35
N SER A 83 16.74 -17.89 5.58
CA SER A 83 15.74 -17.86 4.51
C SER A 83 15.42 -16.46 4.00
N PHE A 84 15.73 -15.42 4.78
CA PHE A 84 15.47 -14.05 4.36
C PHE A 84 16.50 -13.53 3.36
N ASP A 85 16.00 -13.08 2.21
CA ASP A 85 16.75 -12.29 1.23
C ASP A 85 16.04 -10.94 1.06
N ALA A 86 16.73 -9.83 1.34
CA ALA A 86 16.16 -8.48 1.24
C ALA A 86 15.62 -8.13 -0.16
N ASN A 87 16.12 -8.77 -1.22
CA ASN A 87 15.62 -8.57 -2.58
C ASN A 87 14.21 -9.15 -2.75
N TYR A 88 13.95 -10.31 -2.15
CA TYR A 88 12.65 -11.00 -2.26
C TYR A 88 11.72 -10.64 -1.11
N GLY A 89 12.24 -10.53 0.11
CA GLY A 89 11.49 -10.18 1.32
C GLY A 89 10.47 -11.23 1.75
N SER A 90 10.61 -12.46 1.27
CA SER A 90 9.81 -13.62 1.69
C SER A 90 10.56 -14.43 2.74
N LEU A 91 9.83 -15.22 3.52
CA LEU A 91 10.38 -16.15 4.50
C LEU A 91 9.98 -17.59 4.19
N LYS A 92 10.79 -18.54 4.63
CA LYS A 92 10.43 -19.96 4.71
C LYS A 92 10.23 -20.32 6.17
N TYR A 93 9.11 -20.96 6.50
CA TYR A 93 8.76 -21.25 7.89
C TYR A 93 7.78 -22.41 7.99
N TYR A 94 7.62 -22.94 9.20
CA TYR A 94 6.68 -24.00 9.50
C TYR A 94 5.55 -23.49 10.39
N ILE A 95 4.33 -23.98 10.15
CA ILE A 95 3.17 -23.75 11.00
C ILE A 95 2.59 -25.08 11.47
N SER A 96 1.95 -25.11 12.64
CA SER A 96 1.16 -26.26 13.09
C SER A 96 -0.07 -25.78 13.84
N ASP A 97 -0.99 -26.70 14.17
CA ASP A 97 -2.19 -26.34 14.91
C ASP A 97 -1.89 -25.86 16.35
N ASP A 98 -0.89 -26.48 16.99
CA ASP A 98 -0.55 -26.27 18.40
C ASP A 98 0.75 -25.46 18.61
N GLY A 99 1.47 -25.13 17.52
CA GLY A 99 2.75 -24.41 17.57
C GLY A 99 3.95 -25.31 17.88
N THR A 100 3.76 -26.64 17.87
CA THR A 100 4.83 -27.64 18.02
C THR A 100 5.28 -28.20 16.66
N PRO A 101 6.47 -28.82 16.56
CA PRO A 101 6.94 -29.46 15.32
C PRO A 101 6.11 -30.66 14.86
N THR A 102 5.22 -31.18 15.70
CA THR A 102 4.36 -32.32 15.36
C THR A 102 3.32 -31.91 14.33
N ASN A 103 3.20 -32.66 13.22
CA ASN A 103 2.27 -32.38 12.12
C ASN A 103 2.39 -30.96 11.53
N GLN A 104 3.60 -30.40 11.53
CA GLN A 104 3.84 -29.09 10.94
C GLN A 104 3.69 -29.08 9.41
N PHE A 105 3.33 -27.92 8.88
CA PHE A 105 3.09 -27.65 7.46
C PHE A 105 4.05 -26.57 6.98
N TYR A 106 4.63 -26.79 5.81
CA TYR A 106 5.70 -25.92 5.31
C TYR A 106 5.13 -24.74 4.49
N VAL A 107 5.64 -23.55 4.78
CA VAL A 107 5.33 -22.32 4.06
C VAL A 107 6.54 -21.92 3.24
N TYR A 108 6.52 -22.19 1.94
CA TYR A 108 7.64 -21.90 1.05
C TYR A 108 7.55 -20.48 0.49
N ASN A 109 8.55 -19.64 0.78
CA ASN A 109 8.65 -18.24 0.32
C ASN A 109 7.35 -17.43 0.53
N GLY A 110 6.81 -17.50 1.74
CA GLY A 110 5.64 -16.71 2.12
C GLY A 110 5.96 -15.23 2.29
N TYR A 111 4.99 -14.38 1.99
CA TYR A 111 5.07 -12.93 2.16
C TYR A 111 4.35 -12.46 3.42
N ALA A 112 4.76 -11.30 3.95
CA ALA A 112 4.19 -10.69 5.17
C ALA A 112 2.74 -10.21 5.00
N GLY A 113 2.30 -10.07 3.76
CA GLY A 113 0.98 -9.55 3.42
C GLY A 113 0.67 -9.78 1.94
N PRO A 114 -0.58 -9.49 1.51
CA PRO A 114 -0.96 -9.51 0.10
C PRO A 114 -0.03 -8.63 -0.75
N ASN A 115 -0.09 -8.82 -2.08
CA ASN A 115 0.68 -8.04 -3.05
C ASN A 115 2.20 -8.10 -2.84
N ARG A 116 2.70 -9.25 -2.37
CA ARG A 116 4.10 -9.50 -2.04
C ARG A 116 4.67 -8.49 -1.04
N THR A 117 3.86 -8.08 -0.08
CA THR A 117 4.33 -7.26 1.05
C THR A 117 5.46 -8.00 1.74
N LYS A 118 6.62 -7.36 1.79
CA LYS A 118 7.87 -7.98 2.25
C LYS A 118 7.94 -7.99 3.77
N PHE A 119 8.53 -9.05 4.33
CA PHE A 119 9.04 -9.02 5.68
C PHE A 119 10.23 -8.05 5.78
N SER A 120 10.43 -7.45 6.95
CA SER A 120 11.61 -6.63 7.25
C SER A 120 12.85 -7.45 7.59
N GLY A 121 12.66 -8.72 7.95
CA GLY A 121 13.69 -9.64 8.40
C GLY A 121 13.09 -10.92 8.96
N GLU A 122 13.94 -11.86 9.38
CA GLU A 122 13.51 -13.12 10.00
C GLU A 122 12.82 -12.94 11.35
N ASP A 123 13.12 -11.84 12.04
CA ASP A 123 12.55 -11.45 13.33
C ASP A 123 11.09 -10.96 13.24
N ALA A 124 10.58 -10.76 12.02
CA ALA A 124 9.20 -10.36 11.78
C ALA A 124 8.18 -11.48 12.08
N LEU A 125 8.63 -12.74 12.21
CA LEU A 125 7.84 -13.86 12.71
C LEU A 125 8.60 -14.58 13.83
N LYS A 126 7.88 -14.99 14.86
CA LYS A 126 8.44 -15.78 15.97
C LYS A 126 7.57 -16.99 16.27
N GLN A 127 8.18 -17.99 16.91
CA GLN A 127 7.46 -19.17 17.38
C GLN A 127 6.25 -18.76 18.24
N GLY A 128 5.12 -19.40 17.99
CA GLY A 128 3.84 -19.16 18.67
C GLY A 128 2.97 -18.09 18.02
N ASP A 129 3.48 -17.29 17.07
CA ASP A 129 2.67 -16.32 16.33
C ASP A 129 1.51 -17.03 15.62
N GLU A 130 0.30 -16.52 15.78
CA GLU A 130 -0.88 -17.03 15.07
C GLU A 130 -0.99 -16.38 13.70
N VAL A 131 -1.09 -17.18 12.65
CA VAL A 131 -1.18 -16.71 11.26
C VAL A 131 -2.40 -17.28 10.56
N VAL A 132 -2.98 -16.48 9.65
CA VAL A 132 -3.87 -16.97 8.59
C VAL A 132 -3.16 -16.70 7.27
N ILE A 133 -2.89 -17.74 6.49
CA ILE A 133 -2.14 -17.66 5.23
C ILE A 133 -3.07 -17.98 4.08
N CYS A 134 -3.00 -17.20 3.01
CA CYS A 134 -3.66 -17.51 1.75
C CYS A 134 -2.63 -17.98 0.72
N GLY A 135 -2.88 -19.12 0.08
CA GLY A 135 -2.00 -19.65 -0.96
C GLY A 135 -2.52 -20.94 -1.57
N ASN A 136 -1.85 -21.39 -2.63
CA ASN A 136 -2.09 -22.68 -3.25
C ASN A 136 -1.38 -23.78 -2.44
N LEU A 137 -2.07 -24.90 -2.24
CA LEU A 137 -1.57 -26.05 -1.49
C LEU A 137 -1.11 -27.13 -2.48
N VAL A 138 0.09 -27.68 -2.27
CA VAL A 138 0.72 -28.62 -3.21
C VAL A 138 1.48 -29.72 -2.46
N VAL A 139 1.74 -30.84 -3.15
CA VAL A 139 2.77 -31.82 -2.75
C VAL A 139 4.00 -31.63 -3.64
N TYR A 140 5.02 -30.95 -3.12
CA TYR A 140 6.28 -30.76 -3.84
C TYR A 140 7.35 -31.72 -3.32
N SER A 141 7.81 -32.64 -4.17
CA SER A 141 8.84 -33.63 -3.82
C SER A 141 8.54 -34.46 -2.56
N GLY A 142 7.25 -34.73 -2.31
CA GLY A 142 6.78 -35.47 -1.12
C GLY A 142 6.44 -34.60 0.09
N THR A 143 6.80 -33.31 0.08
CA THR A 143 6.45 -32.35 1.13
C THR A 143 5.10 -31.70 0.83
N LYS A 144 4.19 -31.68 1.80
CA LYS A 144 2.95 -30.90 1.74
C LYS A 144 3.26 -29.45 2.13
N GLU A 145 3.05 -28.52 1.22
CA GLU A 145 3.47 -27.13 1.41
C GLU A 145 2.57 -26.12 0.69
N PHE A 146 2.76 -24.85 1.04
CA PHE A 146 2.29 -23.75 0.22
C PHE A 146 3.22 -23.51 -0.97
N GLN A 147 2.66 -23.23 -2.15
CA GLN A 147 3.41 -22.77 -3.31
C GLN A 147 3.88 -21.31 -3.15
N ILE A 148 4.90 -20.92 -3.93
CA ILE A 148 5.36 -19.52 -4.07
C ILE A 148 4.17 -18.59 -4.35
N GLY A 149 4.17 -17.42 -3.70
CA GLY A 149 3.15 -16.39 -3.86
C GLY A 149 2.06 -16.44 -2.79
N ASN A 150 2.17 -17.37 -1.83
CA ASN A 150 1.38 -17.34 -0.60
C ASN A 150 1.74 -16.12 0.27
N TYR A 151 0.81 -15.70 1.11
CA TYR A 151 0.99 -14.54 1.98
C TYR A 151 0.14 -14.61 3.24
N ILE A 152 0.63 -13.96 4.29
CA ILE A 152 -0.13 -13.79 5.53
C ILE A 152 -1.28 -12.80 5.29
N VAL A 153 -2.49 -13.20 5.67
CA VAL A 153 -3.72 -12.40 5.67
C VAL A 153 -3.98 -11.78 7.04
N SER A 154 -3.57 -12.48 8.11
CA SER A 154 -3.67 -12.03 9.50
C SER A 154 -2.48 -12.57 10.29
N LEU A 155 -1.86 -11.72 11.12
CA LEU A 155 -0.79 -12.06 12.07
C LEU A 155 -1.22 -11.61 13.47
N ASN A 156 -1.37 -12.55 14.41
CA ASN A 156 -1.80 -12.31 15.79
C ASN A 156 -3.10 -11.49 15.89
N GLY A 157 -4.04 -11.74 14.99
CA GLY A 157 -5.31 -11.00 14.90
C GLY A 157 -5.22 -9.62 14.26
N VAL A 158 -4.03 -9.19 13.83
CA VAL A 158 -3.81 -7.97 13.04
C VAL A 158 -3.86 -8.35 11.56
N GLY A 159 -4.80 -7.76 10.81
CA GLY A 159 -5.22 -8.23 9.49
C GLY A 159 -6.45 -9.16 9.57
N GLY A 160 -7.05 -9.51 8.44
CA GLY A 160 -8.31 -10.27 8.45
C GLY A 160 -8.77 -10.82 7.09
N ALA A 161 -9.15 -12.09 7.09
CA ALA A 161 -9.72 -12.80 5.96
C ALA A 161 -11.24 -12.56 5.93
N THR A 162 -11.66 -11.46 5.31
CA THR A 162 -13.08 -11.20 5.07
C THR A 162 -13.36 -11.47 3.59
N THR A 163 -14.39 -12.27 3.32
CA THR A 163 -15.00 -12.40 1.99
C THR A 163 -15.27 -11.01 1.43
N PRO A 164 -15.05 -10.76 0.13
CA PRO A 164 -15.35 -9.48 -0.50
C PRO A 164 -16.86 -9.34 -0.66
N ASP A 165 -17.56 -9.05 0.43
CA ASP A 165 -18.85 -8.38 0.41
C ASP A 165 -19.12 -7.77 1.79
N THR A 166 -19.10 -6.43 1.79
CA THR A 166 -19.15 -5.50 2.93
C THR A 166 -17.77 -5.19 3.52
N PRO A 167 -17.24 -3.97 3.31
CA PRO A 167 -15.95 -3.57 3.87
C PRO A 167 -16.05 -3.57 5.39
N THR A 168 -15.17 -4.34 6.03
CA THR A 168 -15.10 -4.46 7.49
C THR A 168 -14.50 -3.22 8.18
N ASP A 169 -14.05 -2.26 7.38
CA ASP A 169 -13.68 -0.90 7.80
C ASP A 169 -13.65 0.00 6.54
N GLY A 170 -14.80 0.60 6.19
CA GLY A 170 -14.94 1.53 5.06
C GLY A 170 -16.08 1.25 4.08
N TYR A 171 -16.02 1.86 2.90
CA TYR A 171 -16.96 1.77 1.79
C TYR A 171 -16.45 0.90 0.62
N ILE A 172 -15.13 0.90 0.39
CA ILE A 172 -14.44 0.03 -0.57
C ILE A 172 -13.15 -0.46 0.08
N ASN A 173 -12.80 -1.73 -0.16
CA ASN A 173 -11.49 -2.30 0.17
C ASN A 173 -11.12 -3.34 -0.89
N GLU A 174 -10.36 -2.91 -1.89
CA GLU A 174 -9.97 -3.72 -3.05
C GLU A 174 -8.45 -3.81 -3.16
N THR A 175 -7.92 -5.02 -3.15
CA THR A 175 -6.48 -5.25 -3.24
C THR A 175 -5.97 -5.31 -4.67
N PHE A 176 -6.84 -5.70 -5.62
CA PHE A 176 -6.49 -6.09 -6.99
C PHE A 176 -5.47 -7.24 -7.08
N SER A 177 -5.40 -8.08 -6.05
CA SER A 177 -4.41 -9.16 -5.99
C SER A 177 -4.72 -10.33 -6.92
N LYS A 178 -5.99 -10.57 -7.23
CA LYS A 178 -6.46 -11.80 -7.94
C LYS A 178 -7.60 -11.56 -8.93
N ASN A 179 -8.44 -10.59 -8.65
CA ASN A 179 -9.57 -10.17 -9.50
C ASN A 179 -9.83 -8.67 -9.25
N PHE A 180 -10.79 -8.09 -9.98
CA PHE A 180 -11.21 -6.70 -9.79
C PHE A 180 -12.19 -6.51 -8.61
N GLY A 181 -12.53 -7.59 -7.90
CA GLY A 181 -13.52 -7.68 -6.84
C GLY A 181 -14.80 -6.93 -7.16
N THR A 182 -15.06 -5.84 -6.44
CA THR A 182 -16.30 -5.06 -6.62
C THR A 182 -16.26 -4.06 -7.78
N PHE A 183 -15.16 -4.02 -8.54
CA PHE A 183 -15.04 -3.22 -9.75
C PHE A 183 -15.46 -4.01 -10.98
N THR A 184 -16.25 -3.36 -11.84
CA THR A 184 -16.66 -3.88 -13.14
C THR A 184 -15.72 -3.33 -14.22
N LEU A 185 -15.09 -4.24 -14.96
CA LEU A 185 -14.31 -3.89 -16.15
C LEU A 185 -15.23 -3.61 -17.35
N LYS A 186 -15.11 -2.43 -17.95
CA LYS A 186 -15.66 -2.10 -19.25
C LYS A 186 -14.52 -1.84 -20.23
N ASN A 187 -14.30 -2.76 -21.16
CA ASN A 187 -13.37 -2.55 -22.27
C ASN A 187 -14.08 -1.86 -23.43
N ILE A 188 -13.54 -0.75 -23.94
CA ILE A 188 -14.08 -0.03 -25.09
C ILE A 188 -13.34 -0.46 -26.36
N LYS A 189 -12.01 -0.44 -26.32
CA LYS A 189 -11.16 -0.91 -27.42
C LYS A 189 -9.79 -1.35 -26.91
N GLY A 190 -9.11 -2.14 -27.73
CA GLY A 190 -7.73 -2.54 -27.49
C GLY A 190 -7.57 -3.43 -26.25
N THR A 191 -6.46 -3.23 -25.55
CA THR A 191 -6.04 -4.05 -24.42
C THR A 191 -6.84 -3.67 -23.16
N PRO A 192 -7.58 -4.61 -22.54
CA PRO A 192 -8.31 -4.34 -21.31
C PRO A 192 -7.37 -4.22 -20.10
N TRP A 193 -7.89 -3.71 -18.98
CA TRP A 193 -7.28 -3.94 -17.67
C TRP A 193 -7.11 -5.44 -17.43
N VAL A 194 -6.00 -5.81 -16.80
CA VAL A 194 -5.72 -7.18 -16.36
C VAL A 194 -5.30 -7.18 -14.90
N ILE A 195 -5.47 -8.31 -14.23
CA ILE A 195 -4.75 -8.58 -12.98
C ILE A 195 -3.41 -9.19 -13.34
N ASP A 196 -2.35 -8.50 -12.96
CA ASP A 196 -0.99 -8.96 -13.16
C ASP A 196 -0.66 -10.07 -12.14
N SER A 197 0.19 -11.02 -12.52
CA SER A 197 0.62 -12.14 -11.66
C SER A 197 1.41 -11.69 -10.42
N TYR A 198 1.86 -10.43 -10.39
CA TYR A 198 2.44 -9.79 -9.21
C TYR A 198 1.41 -9.26 -8.20
N GLY A 199 0.11 -9.33 -8.51
CA GLY A 199 -0.97 -8.99 -7.58
C GLY A 199 -1.35 -7.50 -7.61
N TYR A 200 -1.66 -6.98 -8.79
CA TYR A 200 -2.20 -5.62 -8.97
C TYR A 200 -3.00 -5.52 -10.28
N ALA A 201 -3.89 -4.53 -10.36
CA ALA A 201 -4.54 -4.17 -11.61
C ALA A 201 -3.56 -3.41 -12.50
N LYS A 202 -3.52 -3.74 -13.79
CA LYS A 202 -2.62 -3.12 -14.77
C LYS A 202 -3.38 -2.74 -16.03
N ALA A 203 -3.13 -1.52 -16.51
CA ALA A 203 -3.51 -1.08 -17.85
C ALA A 203 -2.30 -0.59 -18.64
N THR A 204 -2.17 -1.09 -19.87
CA THR A 204 -1.17 -0.65 -20.85
C THR A 204 -1.59 -1.06 -22.26
N GLY A 205 -1.37 -0.19 -23.24
CA GLY A 205 -1.47 -0.51 -24.66
C GLY A 205 -0.15 -1.01 -25.24
N TYR A 206 0.94 -0.98 -24.48
CA TYR A 206 2.26 -1.41 -24.93
C TYR A 206 2.52 -2.89 -24.62
N GLU A 207 2.81 -3.67 -25.67
CA GLU A 207 3.27 -5.05 -25.53
C GLU A 207 4.80 -5.11 -25.55
N ASN A 208 5.39 -5.58 -24.46
CA ASN A 208 6.84 -5.50 -24.28
C ASN A 208 7.62 -6.48 -25.18
N VAL A 209 7.02 -7.61 -25.57
CA VAL A 209 7.73 -8.57 -26.44
C VAL A 209 7.79 -8.06 -27.87
N SER A 210 6.64 -7.66 -28.43
CA SER A 210 6.54 -7.21 -29.83
C SER A 210 6.91 -5.73 -30.02
N LYS A 211 6.96 -4.95 -28.94
CA LYS A 211 7.19 -3.49 -28.95
C LYS A 211 6.06 -2.71 -29.64
N VAL A 212 4.90 -3.33 -29.83
CA VAL A 212 3.73 -2.74 -30.48
C VAL A 212 2.90 -1.97 -29.46
N ILE A 213 2.40 -0.81 -29.87
CA ILE A 213 1.40 -0.04 -29.12
C ILE A 213 0.05 -0.27 -29.79
N THR A 214 -0.92 -0.74 -29.01
CA THR A 214 -2.31 -0.93 -29.43
C THR A 214 -3.16 0.19 -28.82
N PRO A 215 -3.82 1.04 -29.63
CA PRO A 215 -4.80 2.01 -29.13
C PRO A 215 -5.84 1.31 -28.25
N SER A 216 -5.99 1.79 -27.03
CA SER A 216 -6.76 1.10 -25.98
C SER A 216 -7.58 2.10 -25.19
N GLU A 217 -8.76 1.70 -24.74
CA GLU A 217 -9.61 2.49 -23.83
C GLU A 217 -10.44 1.54 -22.98
N SER A 218 -10.39 1.71 -21.66
CA SER A 218 -11.14 0.88 -20.72
C SER A 218 -11.33 1.55 -19.36
N TYR A 219 -12.32 1.07 -18.63
CA TYR A 219 -12.70 1.54 -17.30
C TYR A 219 -12.73 0.38 -16.32
N LEU A 220 -12.23 0.60 -15.10
CA LEU A 220 -12.65 -0.16 -13.91
C LEU A 220 -13.61 0.71 -13.13
N VAL A 221 -14.87 0.30 -13.02
CA VAL A 221 -15.95 1.07 -12.39
C VAL A 221 -16.34 0.43 -11.07
N SER A 222 -16.31 1.17 -9.97
CA SER A 222 -16.70 0.65 -8.65
C SER A 222 -18.19 0.34 -8.58
N LYS A 223 -18.60 -0.46 -7.60
CA LYS A 223 -19.98 -0.42 -7.11
C LYS A 223 -20.34 0.97 -6.59
N ALA A 224 -21.64 1.26 -6.50
CA ALA A 224 -22.13 2.48 -5.86
C ALA A 224 -21.74 2.50 -4.37
N ILE A 225 -21.37 3.68 -3.89
CA ILE A 225 -20.94 3.98 -2.53
C ILE A 225 -21.99 4.87 -1.88
N ASP A 226 -22.45 4.43 -0.71
CA ASP A 226 -23.39 5.20 0.11
C ASP A 226 -22.68 6.00 1.20
N LEU A 227 -22.46 7.29 0.96
CA LEU A 227 -21.90 8.27 1.91
C LEU A 227 -23.00 9.05 2.66
N SER A 228 -24.25 8.59 2.66
CA SER A 228 -25.38 9.32 3.26
C SER A 228 -25.21 9.60 4.76
N THR A 229 -24.55 8.69 5.47
CA THR A 229 -24.23 8.81 6.90
C THR A 229 -22.78 9.22 7.16
N SER A 230 -21.99 9.44 6.11
CA SER A 230 -20.56 9.74 6.21
C SER A 230 -20.32 11.08 6.90
N LYS A 231 -19.32 11.14 7.79
CA LYS A 231 -18.82 12.41 8.35
C LYS A 231 -17.69 13.03 7.52
N GLY A 232 -17.25 12.30 6.50
CA GLY A 232 -16.08 12.54 5.67
C GLY A 232 -15.47 11.19 5.32
N ALA A 233 -15.05 11.01 4.08
CA ALA A 233 -14.44 9.77 3.62
C ALA A 233 -13.23 10.06 2.75
N THR A 234 -12.30 9.11 2.65
CA THR A 234 -11.08 9.23 1.85
C THR A 234 -10.97 8.07 0.88
N LEU A 235 -10.77 8.37 -0.40
CA LEU A 235 -10.30 7.43 -1.41
C LEU A 235 -8.77 7.36 -1.34
N LYS A 236 -8.20 6.16 -1.31
CA LYS A 236 -6.75 5.94 -1.32
C LYS A 236 -6.39 4.71 -2.16
N PHE A 237 -5.32 4.77 -2.94
CA PHE A 237 -4.71 3.58 -3.55
C PHE A 237 -3.22 3.76 -3.79
N SER A 238 -2.49 2.64 -3.90
CA SER A 238 -1.09 2.61 -4.29
C SER A 238 -0.98 2.45 -5.81
N TYR A 239 -0.10 3.21 -6.47
CA TYR A 239 0.10 3.10 -7.92
C TYR A 239 1.55 3.21 -8.39
N ILE A 240 1.83 2.66 -9.56
CA ILE A 240 3.00 2.97 -10.38
C ILE A 240 2.50 3.51 -11.71
N LEU A 241 2.95 4.71 -12.08
CA LEU A 241 2.68 5.32 -13.38
C LEU A 241 4.00 5.48 -14.14
N ARG A 242 4.01 5.04 -15.40
CA ARG A 242 5.18 5.06 -16.28
C ARG A 242 4.77 5.43 -17.70
N TYR A 243 5.60 6.23 -18.36
CA TYR A 243 5.46 6.65 -19.75
C TYR A 243 4.17 7.43 -20.05
N ALA A 244 3.60 8.07 -19.04
CA ALA A 244 2.45 8.95 -19.21
C ALA A 244 2.88 10.33 -19.72
N THR A 245 4.13 10.72 -19.45
CA THR A 245 4.72 12.00 -19.85
C THR A 245 5.96 11.81 -20.72
N PHE A 246 6.30 12.85 -21.47
CA PHE A 246 7.57 12.98 -22.16
C PHE A 246 8.22 14.30 -21.71
N ASN A 247 9.41 14.22 -21.12
CA ASN A 247 10.09 15.36 -20.48
C ASN A 247 9.20 16.11 -19.47
N GLY A 248 8.37 15.37 -18.71
CA GLY A 248 7.47 15.93 -17.70
C GLY A 248 6.18 16.55 -18.27
N VAL A 249 5.99 16.54 -19.59
CA VAL A 249 4.76 17.01 -20.23
C VAL A 249 3.84 15.82 -20.52
N PRO A 250 2.53 15.87 -20.17
CA PRO A 250 1.59 14.82 -20.51
C PRO A 250 1.63 14.44 -21.99
N THR A 251 1.73 13.15 -22.26
CA THR A 251 1.80 12.64 -23.63
C THR A 251 0.41 12.67 -24.25
N GLU A 252 0.29 13.30 -25.42
CA GLU A 252 -0.98 13.38 -26.14
C GLU A 252 -1.59 11.99 -26.39
N GLY A 253 -2.88 11.87 -26.12
CA GLY A 253 -3.62 10.61 -26.28
C GLY A 253 -3.45 9.61 -25.14
N VAL A 254 -2.55 9.83 -24.18
CA VAL A 254 -2.43 8.99 -22.98
C VAL A 254 -3.29 9.55 -21.86
N LYS A 255 -4.15 8.72 -21.28
CA LYS A 255 -5.03 9.06 -20.16
C LYS A 255 -4.92 8.02 -19.06
N ASN A 256 -4.68 8.49 -17.84
CA ASN A 256 -4.68 7.73 -16.61
C ASN A 256 -5.46 8.53 -15.58
N GLN A 257 -6.78 8.32 -15.55
CA GLN A 257 -7.70 9.21 -14.85
C GLN A 257 -8.44 8.50 -13.72
N VAL A 258 -8.64 9.21 -12.62
CA VAL A 258 -9.57 8.87 -11.54
C VAL A 258 -10.79 9.75 -11.71
N LEU A 259 -11.93 9.12 -11.93
CA LEU A 259 -13.20 9.77 -12.25
C LEU A 259 -14.21 9.47 -11.16
N ILE A 260 -15.13 10.40 -10.90
CA ILE A 260 -16.22 10.23 -9.94
C ILE A 260 -17.54 10.78 -10.48
N THR A 261 -18.66 10.18 -10.10
CA THR A 261 -19.99 10.67 -10.44
C THR A 261 -20.99 10.36 -9.32
N GLU A 262 -22.06 11.15 -9.27
CA GLU A 262 -23.24 10.89 -8.44
C GLU A 262 -24.43 10.36 -9.28
N ASN A 263 -24.24 10.22 -10.60
CA ASN A 263 -25.31 9.93 -11.56
C ASN A 263 -24.82 8.90 -12.58
N TYR A 264 -24.35 7.74 -12.10
CA TYR A 264 -23.88 6.68 -12.99
C TYR A 264 -25.04 6.12 -13.83
N THR A 265 -24.86 6.07 -15.15
CA THR A 265 -25.92 5.67 -16.10
C THR A 265 -26.00 4.16 -16.32
N GLY A 266 -25.11 3.39 -15.69
CA GLY A 266 -24.89 1.98 -16.01
C GLY A 266 -23.86 1.74 -17.12
N ASP A 267 -23.50 2.78 -17.89
CA ASP A 267 -22.42 2.71 -18.89
C ASP A 267 -21.45 3.88 -18.72
N PRO A 268 -20.14 3.63 -18.48
CA PRO A 268 -19.18 4.70 -18.24
C PRO A 268 -18.97 5.63 -19.45
N THR A 269 -19.29 5.19 -20.67
CA THR A 269 -19.13 6.01 -21.90
C THR A 269 -20.22 7.07 -22.06
N THR A 270 -21.38 6.87 -21.43
CA THR A 270 -22.51 7.82 -21.45
C THR A 270 -22.64 8.58 -20.14
N THR A 271 -21.93 8.14 -19.10
CA THR A 271 -21.89 8.79 -17.80
C THR A 271 -21.10 10.10 -17.89
N LYS A 272 -21.66 11.17 -17.31
CA LYS A 272 -20.92 12.41 -17.08
C LYS A 272 -20.07 12.26 -15.81
N TRP A 273 -18.77 12.41 -15.97
CA TRP A 273 -17.78 12.27 -14.90
C TRP A 273 -17.22 13.61 -14.47
N THR A 274 -16.95 13.73 -13.18
CA THR A 274 -16.01 14.72 -12.63
C THR A 274 -14.63 14.08 -12.60
N ASP A 275 -13.63 14.75 -13.19
CA ASP A 275 -12.24 14.30 -13.11
C ASP A 275 -11.64 14.74 -11.77
N ILE A 276 -11.20 13.77 -10.97
CA ILE A 276 -10.57 13.97 -9.66
C ILE A 276 -9.11 13.48 -9.64
N THR A 277 -8.53 13.24 -10.83
CA THR A 277 -7.17 12.69 -10.97
C THR A 277 -6.13 13.56 -10.30
N GLY A 278 -6.28 14.89 -10.37
CA GLY A 278 -5.23 15.82 -9.96
C GLY A 278 -3.93 15.53 -10.72
N THR A 279 -2.80 15.58 -10.00
CA THR A 279 -1.49 15.21 -10.55
C THR A 279 -1.10 13.83 -10.07
N LEU A 280 -0.93 12.89 -11.00
CA LEU A 280 -0.26 11.62 -10.73
C LEU A 280 1.24 11.79 -10.98
N THR A 281 2.06 11.33 -10.03
CA THR A 281 3.52 11.35 -10.13
C THR A 281 3.98 10.17 -10.98
N GLU A 282 4.71 10.47 -12.05
CA GLU A 282 5.36 9.42 -12.84
C GLU A 282 6.66 8.96 -12.17
N GLY A 283 6.78 7.66 -11.96
CA GLY A 283 7.95 7.05 -11.31
C GLY A 283 9.11 6.76 -12.26
N THR A 284 10.30 6.54 -11.70
CA THR A 284 11.51 6.18 -12.48
C THR A 284 11.77 4.66 -12.58
N ASP A 285 11.01 3.85 -11.84
CA ASP A 285 11.16 2.40 -11.78
C ASP A 285 9.81 1.67 -11.61
N TRP A 286 9.85 0.34 -11.49
CA TRP A 286 8.67 -0.55 -11.35
C TRP A 286 8.53 -1.16 -9.96
N LYS A 287 9.18 -0.57 -8.96
CA LYS A 287 9.27 -1.08 -7.58
C LYS A 287 8.74 -0.06 -6.57
N THR A 288 8.91 1.22 -6.84
CA THR A 288 8.51 2.34 -5.99
C THR A 288 7.06 2.69 -6.26
N TRP A 289 6.18 2.37 -5.32
CA TRP A 289 4.75 2.69 -5.40
C TRP A 289 4.49 4.07 -4.80
N SER A 290 3.83 4.93 -5.57
CA SER A 290 3.27 6.19 -5.08
C SER A 290 1.89 5.97 -4.49
N THR A 291 1.43 6.90 -3.66
CA THR A 291 0.06 6.85 -3.10
C THR A 291 -0.79 7.94 -3.73
N TYR A 292 -1.99 7.58 -4.16
CA TYR A 292 -3.05 8.52 -4.50
C TYR A 292 -4.01 8.63 -3.32
N THR A 293 -4.41 9.85 -2.98
CA THR A 293 -5.43 10.14 -1.97
C THR A 293 -6.39 11.20 -2.50
N TYR A 294 -7.67 11.08 -2.14
CA TYR A 294 -8.67 12.08 -2.46
C TYR A 294 -9.72 12.19 -1.34
N ASP A 295 -9.99 13.42 -0.91
CA ASP A 295 -11.00 13.73 0.11
C ASP A 295 -12.41 13.73 -0.53
N LEU A 296 -13.23 12.77 -0.09
CA LEU A 296 -14.62 12.62 -0.52
C LEU A 296 -15.60 13.38 0.38
N THR A 297 -15.14 14.19 1.33
CA THR A 297 -15.99 15.07 2.14
C THR A 297 -16.98 15.93 1.32
N PRO A 298 -16.65 16.42 0.11
CA PRO A 298 -17.63 17.11 -0.75
C PRO A 298 -18.84 16.27 -1.15
N TYR A 299 -18.73 14.93 -1.09
CA TYR A 299 -19.77 13.97 -1.45
C TYR A 299 -20.52 13.40 -0.22
N LYS A 300 -20.32 13.98 0.97
CA LYS A 300 -21.09 13.60 2.17
C LYS A 300 -22.59 13.74 1.95
N GLY A 301 -23.38 12.83 2.51
CA GLY A 301 -24.84 12.84 2.36
C GLY A 301 -25.34 12.25 1.04
N LYS A 302 -24.45 11.77 0.17
CA LYS A 302 -24.78 11.22 -1.16
C LYS A 302 -24.70 9.70 -1.14
N LYS A 303 -25.58 9.03 -1.88
CA LYS A 303 -25.82 7.58 -1.76
C LYS A 303 -25.40 6.74 -2.97
N ASP A 304 -25.21 7.41 -4.12
CA ASP A 304 -24.99 6.77 -5.42
C ASP A 304 -23.63 7.19 -6.01
N ILE A 305 -22.63 7.35 -5.15
CA ILE A 305 -21.29 7.77 -5.58
C ILE A 305 -20.59 6.61 -6.29
N VAL A 306 -20.14 6.81 -7.52
CA VAL A 306 -19.40 5.81 -8.29
C VAL A 306 -18.05 6.39 -8.68
N ILE A 307 -16.99 5.59 -8.52
CA ILE A 307 -15.61 5.93 -8.87
C ILE A 307 -15.19 5.06 -10.06
N ALA A 308 -14.46 5.63 -11.01
CA ALA A 308 -13.89 4.88 -12.12
C ALA A 308 -12.39 5.17 -12.31
N LEU A 309 -11.64 4.13 -12.64
CA LEU A 309 -10.25 4.22 -13.11
C LEU A 309 -10.28 4.11 -14.63
N HIS A 310 -10.07 5.23 -15.30
CA HIS A 310 -10.14 5.32 -16.76
C HIS A 310 -8.73 5.31 -17.36
N TYR A 311 -8.52 4.36 -18.27
CA TYR A 311 -7.30 4.24 -19.05
C TYR A 311 -7.60 4.47 -20.52
N ALA A 312 -6.82 5.30 -21.19
CA ALA A 312 -6.82 5.38 -22.65
C ALA A 312 -5.43 5.64 -23.22
N CYS A 313 -5.17 5.15 -24.42
CA CYS A 313 -3.96 5.41 -25.17
C CYS A 313 -4.21 5.37 -26.68
N GLU A 314 -3.41 6.11 -27.45
CA GLU A 314 -3.45 6.12 -28.92
C GLU A 314 -2.08 5.68 -29.48
N ALA A 315 -1.36 6.56 -30.18
CA ALA A 315 -0.04 6.26 -30.75
C ALA A 315 1.08 6.10 -29.70
N LYS A 316 0.82 6.52 -28.46
CA LYS A 316 1.70 6.40 -27.30
C LYS A 316 0.91 5.77 -26.16
N SER A 317 1.62 5.09 -25.26
CA SER A 317 1.01 4.35 -24.15
C SER A 317 1.74 4.66 -22.86
N GLY A 318 0.98 5.12 -21.87
CA GLY A 318 1.34 4.98 -20.47
C GLY A 318 1.05 3.57 -19.98
N THR A 319 1.69 3.19 -18.88
CA THR A 319 1.39 1.99 -18.12
C THR A 319 1.04 2.39 -16.70
N TRP A 320 -0.07 1.87 -16.20
CA TRP A 320 -0.57 2.18 -14.87
C TRP A 320 -0.84 0.89 -14.11
N GLN A 321 -0.20 0.75 -12.97
CA GLN A 321 -0.38 -0.35 -12.03
C GLN A 321 -1.04 0.20 -10.77
N ILE A 322 -2.07 -0.46 -10.25
CA ILE A 322 -2.84 -0.01 -9.09
C ILE A 322 -3.10 -1.19 -8.15
N LYS A 323 -2.93 -0.96 -6.85
CA LYS A 323 -3.28 -1.90 -5.79
C LYS A 323 -3.81 -1.18 -4.56
N GLU A 324 -4.45 -1.92 -3.67
CA GLU A 324 -4.86 -1.44 -2.33
C GLU A 324 -5.78 -0.21 -2.38
N LEU A 325 -6.78 -0.24 -3.27
CA LEU A 325 -7.79 0.79 -3.36
C LEU A 325 -8.79 0.66 -2.22
N THR A 326 -8.85 1.70 -1.39
CA THR A 326 -9.76 1.80 -0.26
C THR A 326 -10.57 3.08 -0.35
N VAL A 327 -11.81 3.01 0.15
CA VAL A 327 -12.61 4.18 0.50
C VAL A 327 -13.02 3.97 1.94
N LYS A 328 -12.62 4.85 2.87
CA LYS A 328 -12.88 4.69 4.32
C LYS A 328 -13.41 5.96 4.95
N GLU A 329 -14.11 5.83 6.08
CA GLU A 329 -14.48 6.98 6.92
C GLU A 329 -13.22 7.73 7.41
N GLY A 330 -13.37 9.04 7.59
CA GLY A 330 -12.31 9.94 7.98
C GLY A 330 -11.86 10.85 6.84
N THR A 331 -11.50 12.08 7.21
CA THR A 331 -10.56 12.91 6.43
C THR A 331 -9.20 12.23 6.42
N PRO A 332 -8.34 12.42 5.40
CA PRO A 332 -7.09 11.68 5.25
C PRO A 332 -6.29 11.61 6.56
N THR A 333 -6.32 10.45 7.25
CA THR A 333 -5.51 10.20 8.44
C THR A 333 -4.16 9.68 7.99
N VAL A 334 -3.11 10.49 8.15
CA VAL A 334 -1.74 10.06 7.92
C VAL A 334 -1.29 9.22 9.14
N GLU A 335 -1.37 7.89 9.05
CA GLU A 335 -0.60 7.02 9.95
C GLU A 335 0.89 7.08 9.53
N PRO A 336 1.86 7.01 10.47
CA PRO A 336 3.23 7.39 10.22
C PRO A 336 3.97 6.30 9.43
N GLY A 337 3.88 6.40 8.11
CA GLY A 337 4.69 5.66 7.16
C GLY A 337 4.79 6.47 5.88
N THR A 338 5.98 7.05 5.67
CA THR A 338 6.46 7.78 4.47
C THR A 338 5.49 8.83 3.87
N PRO A 339 5.75 10.13 4.09
CA PRO A 339 4.80 11.19 3.77
C PRO A 339 4.70 11.46 2.26
N ASP A 340 3.50 11.39 1.70
CA ASP A 340 3.11 12.03 0.44
C ASP A 340 1.72 12.66 0.59
N THR A 341 1.62 13.98 0.32
CA THR A 341 0.49 14.86 -0.11
C THR A 341 0.74 16.28 0.45
N PRO A 342 0.42 17.41 -0.22
CA PRO A 342 0.44 17.78 -1.64
C PRO A 342 1.57 18.81 -1.93
N SER A 343 1.90 19.00 -3.21
CA SER A 343 2.89 19.97 -3.68
C SER A 343 2.21 20.90 -4.69
N THR A 344 1.75 22.06 -4.23
CA THR A 344 1.33 23.17 -5.12
C THR A 344 1.84 24.49 -4.55
N THR A 345 1.95 25.50 -5.42
CA THR A 345 2.24 26.91 -5.06
C THR A 345 1.05 27.58 -4.36
N GLU A 346 -0.13 26.93 -4.32
CA GLU A 346 -1.33 27.39 -3.60
C GLU A 346 -1.06 27.43 -2.09
N GLY A 347 -0.74 28.61 -1.59
CA GLY A 347 -0.35 28.82 -0.20
C GLY A 347 0.88 29.70 -0.05
N ILE A 348 1.65 29.93 -1.11
CA ILE A 348 2.77 30.87 -1.11
C ILE A 348 2.32 32.18 -1.78
N SER A 349 2.43 33.29 -1.06
CA SER A 349 2.28 34.63 -1.64
C SER A 349 3.50 35.48 -1.34
N VAL A 350 4.05 36.12 -2.36
CA VAL A 350 5.20 37.02 -2.24
C VAL A 350 4.74 38.46 -2.48
N ASN A 351 5.09 39.36 -1.57
CA ASN A 351 4.87 40.80 -1.72
C ASN A 351 6.14 41.55 -1.33
N GLY A 352 6.90 42.01 -2.33
CA GLY A 352 8.25 42.52 -2.12
C GLY A 352 9.12 41.49 -1.40
N LEU A 353 9.73 41.88 -0.28
CA LEU A 353 10.57 41.01 0.53
C LEU A 353 9.80 40.10 1.50
N THR A 354 8.47 40.11 1.49
CA THR A 354 7.68 39.28 2.40
C THR A 354 7.16 38.04 1.68
N VAL A 355 7.50 36.86 2.20
CA VAL A 355 6.97 35.57 1.77
C VAL A 355 5.99 35.09 2.82
N THR A 356 4.72 34.91 2.43
CA THR A 356 3.68 34.39 3.31
C THR A 356 3.29 32.98 2.87
N LEU A 357 3.40 32.04 3.78
CA LEU A 357 2.98 30.65 3.65
C LEU A 357 1.66 30.49 4.40
N THR A 358 0.56 30.22 3.71
CA THR A 358 -0.79 30.20 4.28
C THR A 358 -1.39 28.81 4.24
N ASN A 359 -1.88 28.34 5.38
CA ASN A 359 -2.73 27.17 5.48
C ASN A 359 -4.19 27.61 5.33
N SER A 360 -4.76 27.45 4.13
CA SER A 360 -6.14 27.87 3.83
C SER A 360 -7.20 27.14 4.66
N GLY A 361 -6.88 25.96 5.20
CA GLY A 361 -7.76 25.17 6.06
C GLY A 361 -7.74 25.58 7.53
N ALA A 362 -6.94 26.57 7.93
CA ALA A 362 -6.77 26.97 9.32
C ALA A 362 -7.15 28.44 9.56
N THR A 363 -7.88 28.69 10.65
CA THR A 363 -8.25 30.05 11.05
C THR A 363 -7.14 30.66 11.89
N ALA A 364 -6.61 31.80 11.47
CA ALA A 364 -5.52 32.52 12.15
C ALA A 364 -5.89 32.94 13.60
N GLY A 365 -4.98 32.63 14.52
CA GLY A 365 -5.02 32.92 15.96
C GLY A 365 -3.80 33.72 16.41
N GLU A 366 -3.20 33.33 17.54
CA GLU A 366 -2.04 34.03 18.14
C GLU A 366 -0.76 33.86 17.30
N SER A 367 0.12 34.86 17.36
CA SER A 367 1.39 34.89 16.61
C SER A 367 2.62 34.87 17.52
N LEU A 368 3.65 34.12 17.14
CA LEU A 368 5.01 34.24 17.66
C LEU A 368 5.89 34.96 16.64
N LYS A 369 6.73 35.89 17.10
CA LYS A 369 7.66 36.67 16.25
C LYS A 369 9.11 36.50 16.67
N VAL A 370 9.97 36.35 15.67
CA VAL A 370 11.42 36.44 15.76
C VAL A 370 11.85 37.57 14.84
N GLU A 371 12.01 38.78 15.39
CA GLU A 371 12.26 40.00 14.61
C GLU A 371 13.66 40.06 13.99
N ASP A 372 14.65 39.44 14.62
CA ASP A 372 16.03 39.32 14.14
C ASP A 372 16.51 37.89 14.32
N LEU A 373 16.66 37.14 13.22
CA LEU A 373 17.11 35.75 13.26
C LEU A 373 18.51 35.60 13.86
N SER A 374 19.33 36.66 13.89
CA SER A 374 20.67 36.60 14.48
C SER A 374 20.67 36.39 15.98
N THR A 375 19.55 36.63 16.67
CA THR A 375 19.43 36.35 18.10
C THR A 375 19.43 34.85 18.39
N LEU A 376 19.13 34.00 17.40
CA LEU A 376 19.13 32.54 17.54
C LEU A 376 20.53 31.92 17.48
N LYS A 377 21.55 32.68 17.06
CA LYS A 377 22.96 32.24 16.98
C LYS A 377 23.13 30.89 16.26
N LEU A 378 22.56 30.78 15.06
CA LEU A 378 22.61 29.56 14.27
C LEU A 378 24.04 29.23 13.82
N ASP A 379 24.37 27.94 13.75
CA ASP A 379 25.60 27.45 13.14
C ASP A 379 25.67 27.80 11.65
N ALA A 380 26.87 27.81 11.06
CA ALA A 380 27.07 28.16 9.65
C ALA A 380 26.29 27.25 8.67
N ASN A 381 26.06 25.97 9.03
CA ASN A 381 25.29 24.99 8.25
C ASN A 381 24.26 24.29 9.16
N PRO A 382 23.20 25.00 9.58
CA PRO A 382 22.27 24.47 10.57
C PRO A 382 21.42 23.36 9.93
N THR A 383 21.26 22.25 10.64
CA THR A 383 20.35 21.15 10.26
C THR A 383 19.01 21.27 10.97
N GLU A 384 19.00 21.92 12.14
CA GLU A 384 17.79 22.24 12.89
C GLU A 384 17.99 23.41 13.84
N PHE A 385 16.91 24.07 14.25
CA PHE A 385 16.89 25.00 15.37
C PHE A 385 15.47 25.08 15.97
N THR A 386 15.38 25.53 17.22
CA THR A 386 14.11 25.59 17.96
C THR A 386 13.83 27.01 18.44
N LEU A 387 12.58 27.45 18.32
CA LEU A 387 12.10 28.74 18.81
C LEU A 387 11.71 28.66 20.29
N SER A 388 11.49 29.83 20.91
CA SER A 388 11.19 29.94 22.35
C SER A 388 9.92 29.21 22.80
N ASP A 389 8.96 28.99 21.91
CA ASP A 389 7.71 28.27 22.20
C ASP A 389 7.80 26.75 21.92
N GLY A 390 8.98 26.24 21.55
CA GLY A 390 9.21 24.85 21.20
C GLY A 390 8.97 24.51 19.73
N THR A 391 8.69 25.49 18.87
CA THR A 391 8.58 25.26 17.42
C THR A 391 9.92 24.93 16.80
N ILE A 392 9.98 23.87 16.01
CA ILE A 392 11.22 23.33 15.46
C ILE A 392 11.29 23.60 13.96
N PHE A 393 12.43 24.10 13.49
CA PHE A 393 12.79 24.19 12.09
C PHE A 393 13.82 23.12 11.77
N LYS A 394 13.53 22.25 10.82
CA LYS A 394 14.46 21.26 10.26
C LYS A 394 14.82 21.65 8.83
N LEU A 395 16.10 21.56 8.52
CA LEU A 395 16.70 22.07 7.29
C LEU A 395 17.42 20.93 6.59
N ASP A 396 17.02 20.62 5.36
CA ASP A 396 17.58 19.53 4.57
C ASP A 396 18.01 20.03 3.19
N SER A 397 19.18 19.56 2.77
CA SER A 397 19.66 19.71 1.40
C SER A 397 18.82 18.96 0.37
N ASN A 398 18.01 17.99 0.79
CA ASN A 398 17.26 17.08 -0.08
C ASN A 398 18.19 16.35 -1.07
N GLY A 399 19.34 15.86 -0.57
CA GLY A 399 20.38 15.23 -1.37
C GLY A 399 21.20 16.17 -2.26
N ASN A 400 20.95 17.49 -2.24
CA ASN A 400 21.70 18.45 -3.05
C ASN A 400 23.08 18.78 -2.45
N LYS A 401 24.04 19.10 -3.32
CA LYS A 401 25.42 19.46 -2.91
C LYS A 401 25.46 20.70 -2.01
N THR A 402 24.61 21.69 -2.28
CA THR A 402 24.52 22.93 -1.50
C THR A 402 23.49 22.76 -0.39
N LYS A 403 23.98 22.82 0.85
CA LYS A 403 23.18 22.68 2.07
C LYS A 403 22.62 24.04 2.52
N PRO A 404 21.52 24.05 3.29
CA PRO A 404 21.08 25.24 4.01
C PRO A 404 22.23 25.84 4.82
N ALA A 405 22.33 27.16 4.83
CA ALA A 405 23.44 27.86 5.45
C ALA A 405 22.98 29.14 6.14
N TYR A 406 23.54 29.42 7.31
CA TYR A 406 23.37 30.70 7.97
C TYR A 406 24.55 31.62 7.59
N ASN A 407 24.23 32.82 7.10
CA ASN A 407 25.23 33.83 6.81
C ASN A 407 25.28 34.85 7.96
N GLU A 408 26.32 34.76 8.78
CA GLU A 408 26.50 35.62 9.95
C GLU A 408 26.62 37.11 9.59
N LYS A 409 27.33 37.45 8.50
CA LYS A 409 27.52 38.83 8.07
C LYS A 409 26.22 39.48 7.60
N ALA A 410 25.41 38.73 6.86
CA ALA A 410 24.13 39.20 6.34
C ALA A 410 22.95 38.96 7.32
N LYS A 411 23.19 38.22 8.41
CA LYS A 411 22.19 37.85 9.43
C LYS A 411 20.96 37.18 8.82
N GLU A 412 21.19 36.20 7.95
CA GLU A 412 20.12 35.54 7.19
C GLU A 412 20.34 34.03 7.10
N LEU A 413 19.25 33.27 7.14
CA LEU A 413 19.23 31.85 6.82
C LEU A 413 18.94 31.66 5.32
N ARG A 414 19.74 30.84 4.64
CA ARG A 414 19.62 30.60 3.20
C ARG A 414 19.11 29.19 2.92
N ILE A 415 18.01 29.11 2.18
CA ILE A 415 17.46 27.88 1.60
C ILE A 415 17.73 27.92 0.09
N TYR A 416 18.56 26.99 -0.38
CA TYR A 416 19.00 26.92 -1.78
C TYR A 416 18.03 26.12 -2.64
N ALA A 417 18.30 26.05 -3.95
CA ALA A 417 17.52 25.25 -4.90
C ALA A 417 17.24 23.84 -4.37
N ASN A 418 15.98 23.42 -4.44
CA ASN A 418 15.50 22.09 -4.06
C ASN A 418 15.76 21.69 -2.59
N ASN A 419 16.29 22.58 -1.75
CA ASN A 419 16.39 22.35 -0.30
C ASN A 419 14.97 22.35 0.31
N ILE A 420 14.84 21.64 1.43
CA ILE A 420 13.61 21.49 2.19
C ILE A 420 13.77 22.19 3.54
N MET A 421 12.76 22.97 3.93
CA MET A 421 12.60 23.53 5.26
C MET A 421 11.28 23.00 5.86
N THR A 422 11.37 22.21 6.92
CA THR A 422 10.20 21.69 7.65
C THR A 422 10.05 22.41 8.97
N ILE A 423 8.86 22.92 9.24
CA ILE A 423 8.53 23.73 10.42
C ILE A 423 7.48 22.94 11.20
N THR A 424 7.79 22.51 12.41
CA THR A 424 6.85 21.82 13.29
C THR A 424 6.50 22.74 14.45
N GLY A 425 5.32 23.36 14.36
CA GLY A 425 4.79 24.30 15.33
C GLY A 425 4.48 23.65 16.69
N SER A 426 4.53 24.47 17.74
CA SER A 426 4.02 24.10 19.07
C SER A 426 2.51 23.78 19.04
N LYS A 427 1.78 24.47 18.16
CA LYS A 427 0.35 24.29 17.82
C LYS A 427 0.18 24.15 16.30
N ASN A 428 -1.07 23.89 15.86
CA ASN A 428 -1.39 23.87 14.43
C ASN A 428 -1.04 25.22 13.80
N ILE A 429 -0.47 25.22 12.60
CA ILE A 429 -0.01 26.45 11.94
C ILE A 429 -1.09 26.93 10.98
N ALA A 430 -1.49 28.20 11.13
CA ALA A 430 -2.38 28.88 10.19
C ALA A 430 -1.61 29.63 9.11
N LYS A 431 -0.49 30.25 9.47
CA LYS A 431 0.32 31.04 8.56
C LYS A 431 1.76 31.16 9.06
N ILE A 432 2.72 31.23 8.15
CA ILE A 432 4.10 31.63 8.43
C ILE A 432 4.43 32.81 7.53
N ILE A 433 5.03 33.86 8.10
CA ILE A 433 5.44 35.06 7.39
C ILE A 433 6.96 35.16 7.56
N LEU A 434 7.66 35.17 6.43
CA LEU A 434 9.11 35.27 6.36
C LEU A 434 9.45 36.62 5.75
N THR A 435 10.30 37.39 6.43
CA THR A 435 10.90 38.59 5.81
C THR A 435 12.25 38.21 5.24
N CYS A 436 12.41 38.48 3.95
CA CYS A 436 13.57 38.12 3.18
C CYS A 436 14.52 39.30 2.93
N THR A 437 15.67 39.01 2.33
CA THR A 437 16.69 40.01 1.98
C THR A 437 16.78 40.26 0.47
N HIS A 438 17.28 41.43 0.11
CA HIS A 438 17.65 41.78 -1.26
C HIS A 438 19.16 41.59 -1.47
N ASP A 439 19.56 40.90 -2.54
CA ASP A 439 20.97 40.76 -2.92
C ASP A 439 21.37 41.94 -3.83
N ASN A 440 21.98 42.97 -3.25
CA ASN A 440 22.40 44.16 -4.00
C ASN A 440 23.44 43.85 -5.10
N ASN A 441 24.22 42.77 -4.98
CA ASN A 441 25.23 42.42 -5.99
C ASN A 441 24.58 41.80 -7.23
N LYS A 442 23.49 41.06 -7.03
CA LYS A 442 22.72 40.42 -8.11
C LYS A 442 21.48 41.21 -8.51
N ASN A 443 21.17 42.27 -7.77
CA ASN A 443 19.93 43.05 -7.86
C ASN A 443 18.70 42.14 -7.87
N THR A 444 18.57 41.27 -6.87
CA THR A 444 17.51 40.24 -6.82
C THR A 444 16.93 40.10 -5.42
N ASP A 445 15.61 40.16 -5.31
CA ASP A 445 14.87 39.80 -4.09
C ASP A 445 14.99 38.29 -3.85
N CYS A 446 15.54 37.91 -2.69
CA CYS A 446 15.82 36.52 -2.37
C CYS A 446 14.65 35.87 -1.64
N VAL A 447 13.53 35.76 -2.36
CA VAL A 447 12.21 35.30 -1.89
C VAL A 447 11.89 33.85 -2.24
N GLY A 448 12.90 33.09 -2.70
CA GLY A 448 12.72 31.73 -3.20
C GLY A 448 12.29 31.68 -4.66
N ASN A 449 12.30 30.48 -5.22
CA ASN A 449 11.90 30.23 -6.61
C ASN A 449 10.38 30.36 -6.78
N GLU A 450 9.93 30.84 -7.94
CA GLU A 450 8.50 30.90 -8.28
C GLU A 450 7.85 29.50 -8.27
N THR A 451 8.63 28.46 -8.58
CA THR A 451 8.16 27.07 -8.56
C THR A 451 8.17 26.44 -7.17
N ALA A 452 8.54 27.18 -6.11
CA ALA A 452 8.55 26.67 -4.75
C ALA A 452 7.17 26.15 -4.32
N THR A 453 7.18 25.21 -3.38
CA THR A 453 5.99 24.51 -2.91
C THR A 453 5.91 24.56 -1.41
N ILE A 454 4.69 24.57 -0.89
CA ILE A 454 4.40 24.52 0.54
C ILE A 454 3.36 23.45 0.80
N ASN A 455 3.58 22.67 1.84
CA ASN A 455 2.62 21.69 2.33
C ASN A 455 2.34 21.94 3.81
N PHE A 456 1.07 22.03 4.20
CA PHE A 456 0.65 22.09 5.60
C PHE A 456 -0.01 20.77 6.02
N SER A 457 0.43 20.22 7.16
CA SER A 457 -0.16 19.04 7.79
C SER A 457 -0.22 19.24 9.31
N GLY A 458 -1.38 19.70 9.79
CA GLY A 458 -1.62 20.00 11.21
C GLY A 458 -0.63 21.04 11.77
N LYS A 459 0.31 20.58 12.60
CA LYS A 459 1.39 21.41 13.18
C LYS A 459 2.57 21.63 12.25
N THR A 460 2.64 20.90 11.14
CA THR A 460 3.82 20.88 10.27
C THR A 460 3.58 21.70 9.01
N ALA A 461 4.58 22.46 8.59
CA ALA A 461 4.66 23.12 7.29
C ALA A 461 5.97 22.74 6.60
N THR A 462 5.92 22.19 5.40
CA THR A 462 7.11 21.78 4.63
C THR A 462 7.23 22.63 3.37
N TYR A 463 8.21 23.51 3.36
CA TYR A 463 8.57 24.35 2.22
C TYR A 463 9.69 23.70 1.42
N THR A 464 9.54 23.59 0.11
CA THR A 464 10.60 23.17 -0.81
C THR A 464 10.90 24.30 -1.78
N ASN A 465 12.16 24.74 -1.86
CA ASN A 465 12.59 25.78 -2.80
C ASN A 465 12.81 25.23 -4.22
N VAL A 466 11.78 24.56 -4.77
CA VAL A 466 11.86 23.81 -6.03
C VAL A 466 12.42 24.69 -7.15
N PHE A 467 13.38 24.16 -7.91
CA PHE A 467 13.93 24.76 -9.11
C PHE A 467 13.89 23.75 -10.25
N THR A 468 13.23 24.11 -11.35
CA THR A 468 13.03 23.24 -12.53
C THR A 468 13.97 23.56 -13.70
N GLY A 469 14.82 24.57 -13.56
CA GLY A 469 15.77 24.96 -14.60
C GLY A 469 16.94 23.98 -14.75
N THR A 470 17.53 23.93 -15.94
CA THR A 470 18.61 22.99 -16.30
C THR A 470 20.01 23.49 -15.93
N THR A 471 20.16 24.78 -15.60
CA THR A 471 21.44 25.38 -15.18
C THR A 471 21.23 26.39 -14.05
N GLY A 472 22.20 26.48 -13.14
CA GLY A 472 22.12 27.34 -11.96
C GLY A 472 21.27 26.74 -10.83
N GLY A 473 20.84 27.59 -9.89
CA GLY A 473 20.01 27.20 -8.74
C GLY A 473 18.84 28.14 -8.48
N GLY A 474 18.47 28.96 -9.47
CA GLY A 474 17.40 29.96 -9.36
C GLY A 474 17.61 30.97 -8.23
N VAL A 475 16.49 31.36 -7.61
CA VAL A 475 16.42 32.33 -6.51
C VAL A 475 16.46 31.61 -5.17
N GLN A 476 17.35 32.05 -4.29
CA GLN A 476 17.43 31.54 -2.92
C GLN A 476 16.30 32.15 -2.08
N LEU A 477 15.76 31.40 -1.13
CA LEU A 477 14.98 31.99 -0.05
C LEU A 477 15.95 32.38 1.07
N ARG A 478 16.10 33.69 1.34
CA ARG A 478 17.00 34.22 2.37
C ARG A 478 16.20 34.87 3.47
N ILE A 479 16.11 34.26 4.64
CA ILE A 479 15.20 34.62 5.73
C ILE A 479 15.94 35.44 6.79
N LYS A 480 15.42 36.62 7.12
CA LYS A 480 15.95 37.53 8.14
C LYS A 480 15.10 37.59 9.42
N SER A 481 13.80 37.41 9.28
CA SER A 481 12.86 37.37 10.42
C SER A 481 11.70 36.41 10.12
N ILE A 482 11.07 35.92 11.18
CA ILE A 482 10.02 34.90 11.13
C ILE A 482 8.85 35.35 12.00
N GLU A 483 7.63 35.23 11.49
CA GLU A 483 6.40 35.28 12.26
C GLU A 483 5.59 34.01 11.99
N ILE A 484 5.15 33.32 13.04
CA ILE A 484 4.31 32.13 12.96
C ILE A 484 2.97 32.47 13.59
N VAL A 485 1.89 32.34 12.82
CA VAL A 485 0.52 32.48 13.29
C VAL A 485 -0.07 31.10 13.46
N TYR A 486 -0.45 30.76 14.69
CA TYR A 486 -1.08 29.48 15.00
C TYR A 486 -2.58 29.50 14.68
N ALA A 487 -3.15 28.32 14.48
CA ALA A 487 -4.59 28.15 14.35
C ALA A 487 -5.28 28.39 15.70
N LYS A 488 -6.53 28.89 15.65
CA LYS A 488 -7.41 29.05 16.81
C LYS A 488 -7.87 27.73 17.40
#